data_AF-H9B9I0-F1
#
_entry.id   AF-H9B9I0-F1
#
_cell.length_a   1.000
_cell.length_b   1.000
_cell.length_c   1.000
_cell.angle_alpha   90.00
_cell.angle_beta   90.00
_cell.angle_gamma   90.00
#
_symmetry.space_group_name_H-M   'P 1'
#
loop_
_entity.id
_entity.type
_entity.pdbx_description
1 polymer ?
#
loop_
_entity_poly.entity_id
_entity_poly.type
_entity_poly.pdbx_seq_one_letter_code
_entity_poly.pdbx_strand_id
1 'polypeptide(L)'
;MAASRARRWLVCSFFSLALCSHVLAEEPHTSFFQSVSKQEDEQKAQQQQPEPQLQQPEPQQQQPPQQQLQVEQPQQPQQQQQPQQQQQQQQPQQPQQPEVQQGPILPGKEAEVDRILASPPRFFHSLLGAVPLSIYGKDKNGNYLAFCQSGSIVWDVVEKMTHEQLSDFIRYFALFFWKHVDKRASSELTVVIDAGGFPFRKVVNGSVKMVLDSIVEGLESTVPYVGERTGQVFLINVPSFLNPVIVLVTKILRNGVNLTSYGSRSKWEPALKRHVGEQHLPREYGGTNSTKLHESVVVKYIKHSVEKILRRKARHGNNPK
;
A
#
# COMPACT_ATOMS: atom_id res chain seq x y z
N MET A 1 -2.16 31.67 14.82
CA MET A 1 -2.41 30.26 15.19
C MET A 1 -1.27 29.34 14.70
N ALA A 2 -0.03 29.54 15.18
CA ALA A 2 1.16 28.81 14.69
C ALA A 2 1.93 28.05 15.79
N ALA A 3 1.42 27.99 17.02
CA ALA A 3 2.15 27.45 18.17
C ALA A 3 1.79 25.99 18.57
N SER A 4 0.89 25.32 17.85
CA SER A 4 0.45 23.94 18.18
C SER A 4 1.22 22.83 17.45
N ARG A 5 2.04 23.14 16.43
CA ARG A 5 2.73 22.12 15.61
C ARG A 5 4.09 21.66 16.16
N ALA A 6 4.67 22.39 17.12
CA ALA A 6 6.02 22.10 17.64
C ALA A 6 6.07 21.01 18.74
N ARG A 7 4.93 20.61 19.33
CA ARG A 7 4.91 19.62 20.42
C ARG A 7 4.77 18.16 19.98
N ARG A 8 4.57 17.87 18.68
CA ARG A 8 4.49 16.49 18.16
C ARG A 8 5.84 15.90 17.70
N TRP A 9 6.84 16.75 17.43
CA TRP A 9 8.16 16.28 16.98
C TRP A 9 9.03 15.70 18.11
N LEU A 10 8.72 15.98 19.38
CA LEU A 10 9.47 15.47 20.53
C LEU A 10 8.98 14.10 21.05
N VAL A 11 7.80 13.64 20.61
CA VAL A 11 7.24 12.35 21.09
C VAL A 11 7.73 11.17 20.23
N CYS A 12 8.07 11.40 18.96
CA CYS A 12 8.58 10.34 18.08
C CYS A 12 10.06 9.99 18.34
N SER A 13 10.88 10.94 18.81
CA SER A 13 12.28 10.65 19.16
C SER A 13 12.45 9.97 20.53
N PHE A 14 11.49 10.12 21.45
CA PHE A 14 11.55 9.48 22.77
C PHE A 14 11.03 8.02 22.78
N PHE A 15 10.14 7.65 21.86
CA PHE A 15 9.63 6.28 21.78
C PHE A 15 10.61 5.28 21.16
N SER A 16 11.65 5.75 20.46
CA SER A 16 12.67 4.88 19.85
C SER A 16 13.70 4.33 20.87
N LEU A 17 13.77 4.87 22.09
CA LEU A 17 14.69 4.38 23.14
C LEU A 17 13.99 3.52 24.20
N ALA A 18 12.69 3.65 24.41
CA ALA A 18 11.98 2.90 25.47
C ALA A 18 11.56 1.47 25.08
N LEU A 19 11.37 1.17 23.79
CA LEU A 19 10.94 -0.17 23.36
C LEU A 19 12.09 -1.16 23.08
N CYS A 20 13.33 -0.68 22.89
CA CYS A 20 14.50 -1.57 22.81
C CYS A 20 14.99 -2.06 24.18
N SER A 21 14.62 -1.38 25.27
CA SER A 21 15.03 -1.78 26.64
C SER A 21 14.01 -2.65 27.38
N HIS A 22 12.83 -2.94 26.81
CA HIS A 22 11.83 -3.81 27.46
C HIS A 22 11.49 -5.08 26.68
N VAL A 23 11.83 -5.16 25.38
CA VAL A 23 11.68 -6.41 24.61
C VAL A 23 12.97 -7.25 24.59
N LEU A 24 14.09 -6.70 25.09
CA LEU A 24 15.40 -7.38 25.14
C LEU A 24 16.01 -7.45 26.55
N ALA A 25 15.23 -7.19 27.61
CA ALA A 25 15.69 -7.22 29.00
C ALA A 25 14.82 -8.12 29.90
N GLU A 26 14.44 -9.30 29.41
CA GLU A 26 14.08 -10.41 30.28
C GLU A 26 15.04 -11.58 29.98
N GLU A 27 15.63 -12.09 31.05
CA GLU A 27 16.66 -13.12 31.10
C GLU A 27 16.25 -14.46 30.44
N PRO A 28 17.22 -15.33 30.09
CA PRO A 28 17.02 -16.41 29.16
C PRO A 28 16.37 -17.62 29.85
N HIS A 29 15.07 -17.82 29.63
CA HIS A 29 14.47 -19.15 29.81
C HIS A 29 14.43 -19.90 28.49
N THR A 30 15.44 -20.75 28.36
CA THR A 30 15.74 -21.76 27.35
C THR A 30 14.64 -22.83 27.26
N SER A 31 13.42 -22.51 26.83
CA SER A 31 12.40 -23.55 26.60
C SER A 31 11.50 -23.38 25.37
N PHE A 32 11.41 -22.20 24.75
CA PHE A 32 10.56 -22.02 23.57
C PHE A 32 11.21 -22.42 22.24
N PHE A 33 12.55 -22.36 22.14
CA PHE A 33 13.26 -22.66 20.88
C PHE A 33 13.50 -24.15 20.63
N GLN A 34 13.30 -25.03 21.62
CA GLN A 34 13.38 -26.49 21.44
C GLN A 34 12.08 -27.12 20.93
N SER A 35 10.93 -26.44 21.03
CA SER A 35 9.65 -26.95 20.54
C SER A 35 9.42 -26.67 19.05
N VAL A 36 10.03 -25.63 18.49
CA VAL A 36 9.87 -25.29 17.06
C VAL A 36 10.81 -26.10 16.16
N SER A 37 12.01 -26.48 16.64
CA SER A 37 12.94 -27.31 15.84
C SER A 37 12.56 -28.79 15.81
N LYS A 38 11.72 -29.28 16.74
CA LYS A 38 11.21 -30.67 16.70
C LYS A 38 10.03 -30.87 15.74
N GLN A 39 9.27 -29.82 15.40
CA GLN A 39 8.13 -29.96 14.49
C GLN A 39 8.51 -30.07 13.00
N GLU A 40 9.68 -29.57 12.57
CA GLU A 40 10.10 -29.70 11.17
C GLU A 40 10.67 -31.08 10.81
N ASP A 41 11.22 -31.82 11.79
CA ASP A 41 11.75 -33.16 11.55
C ASP A 41 10.67 -34.27 11.65
N GLU A 42 9.59 -34.07 12.42
CA GLU A 42 8.46 -35.02 12.45
C GLU A 42 7.55 -34.93 11.20
N GLN A 43 7.51 -33.77 10.51
CA GLN A 43 6.70 -33.63 9.29
C GLN A 43 7.30 -34.30 8.05
N LYS A 44 8.59 -34.68 8.06
CA LYS A 44 9.22 -35.42 6.96
C LYS A 44 9.14 -36.94 7.08
N ALA A 45 8.63 -37.48 8.19
CA ALA A 45 8.57 -38.93 8.43
C ALA A 45 7.18 -39.58 8.19
N GLN A 46 6.13 -38.82 7.84
CA GLN A 46 4.76 -39.36 7.66
C GLN A 46 4.25 -39.40 6.21
N GLN A 47 5.09 -39.16 5.21
CA GLN A 47 4.71 -39.20 3.79
C GLN A 47 5.00 -40.56 3.11
N GLN A 48 4.60 -41.66 3.74
CA GLN A 48 4.42 -42.96 3.07
C GLN A 48 3.25 -43.72 3.71
N GLN A 49 2.03 -43.42 3.27
CA GLN A 49 0.90 -44.34 3.41
C GLN A 49 0.28 -44.62 2.03
N PRO A 50 -0.11 -45.87 1.76
CA PRO A 50 -0.62 -46.30 0.47
C PRO A 50 -2.05 -45.80 0.20
N GLU A 51 -2.34 -45.60 -1.09
CA GLU A 51 -3.64 -45.25 -1.65
C GLU A 51 -4.79 -46.15 -1.14
N PRO A 52 -5.88 -45.57 -0.62
CA PRO A 52 -7.14 -46.29 -0.47
C PRO A 52 -7.85 -46.39 -1.83
N GLN A 53 -8.26 -47.61 -2.17
CA GLN A 53 -9.09 -47.92 -3.33
C GLN A 53 -10.46 -47.21 -3.24
N LEU A 54 -10.84 -46.54 -4.32
CA LEU A 54 -12.15 -45.91 -4.54
C LEU A 54 -13.25 -46.97 -4.61
N GLN A 55 -14.08 -47.06 -3.57
CA GLN A 55 -15.41 -47.68 -3.66
C GLN A 55 -16.42 -46.64 -4.16
N GLN A 56 -17.15 -47.01 -5.21
CA GLN A 56 -18.28 -46.26 -5.76
C GLN A 56 -19.45 -46.24 -4.76
N PRO A 57 -20.08 -45.08 -4.51
CA PRO A 57 -21.36 -45.04 -3.82
C PRO A 57 -22.55 -45.21 -4.80
N GLU A 58 -23.49 -46.06 -4.38
CA GLU A 58 -24.80 -46.30 -4.99
C GLU A 58 -25.69 -45.04 -5.05
N PRO A 59 -26.66 -45.00 -5.99
CA PRO A 59 -27.62 -43.91 -6.09
C PRO A 59 -28.75 -44.06 -5.06
N GLN A 60 -28.84 -43.13 -4.10
CA GLN A 60 -29.98 -43.04 -3.21
C GLN A 60 -31.16 -42.31 -3.87
N GLN A 61 -32.31 -42.98 -3.76
CA GLN A 61 -33.62 -42.57 -4.24
C GLN A 61 -34.22 -41.38 -3.48
N GLN A 62 -35.11 -40.71 -4.21
CA GLN A 62 -36.03 -39.63 -3.85
C GLN A 62 -36.77 -39.81 -2.51
N GLN A 63 -37.08 -38.67 -1.87
CA GLN A 63 -38.41 -38.39 -1.32
C GLN A 63 -38.60 -36.86 -1.12
N PRO A 64 -39.75 -36.27 -1.50
CA PRO A 64 -40.14 -34.91 -1.14
C PRO A 64 -41.03 -34.91 0.12
N PRO A 65 -41.02 -33.85 0.93
CA PRO A 65 -42.32 -33.33 1.37
C PRO A 65 -42.41 -31.81 1.58
N GLN A 66 -43.57 -31.31 1.16
CA GLN A 66 -44.53 -30.51 1.93
C GLN A 66 -44.37 -28.99 2.10
N GLN A 67 -45.39 -28.35 1.53
CA GLN A 67 -46.08 -27.10 1.80
C GLN A 67 -46.21 -26.68 3.28
N GLN A 68 -46.66 -25.43 3.43
CA GLN A 68 -47.21 -24.71 4.60
C GLN A 68 -46.21 -23.69 5.18
N LEU A 69 -46.55 -22.43 5.49
CA LEU A 69 -47.82 -21.79 5.80
C LEU A 69 -47.76 -20.29 5.42
N GLN A 70 -48.92 -19.76 5.06
CA GLN A 70 -49.24 -18.33 5.04
C GLN A 70 -49.07 -17.72 6.43
N VAL A 71 -48.48 -16.53 6.50
CA VAL A 71 -48.71 -15.60 7.61
C VAL A 71 -49.06 -14.24 7.00
N GLU A 72 -50.35 -13.92 7.12
CA GLU A 72 -50.94 -12.60 6.99
C GLU A 72 -50.21 -11.59 7.88
N GLN A 73 -49.85 -10.42 7.33
CA GLN A 73 -49.47 -9.26 8.13
C GLN A 73 -50.40 -8.07 7.87
N PRO A 74 -50.68 -7.25 8.90
CA PRO A 74 -51.82 -6.35 8.91
C PRO A 74 -51.57 -5.07 8.12
N GLN A 75 -52.65 -4.59 7.51
CA GLN A 75 -52.79 -3.25 6.94
C GLN A 75 -52.40 -2.18 7.96
N GLN A 76 -51.44 -1.33 7.60
CA GLN A 76 -51.20 -0.07 8.29
C GLN A 76 -52.13 1.03 7.75
N PRO A 77 -52.62 1.93 8.61
CA PRO A 77 -53.53 3.00 8.22
C PRO A 77 -52.84 4.09 7.40
N GLN A 78 -53.48 4.45 6.30
CA GLN A 78 -53.19 5.63 5.49
C GLN A 78 -53.29 6.90 6.33
N GLN A 79 -52.14 7.52 6.66
CA GLN A 79 -52.11 8.89 7.13
C GLN A 79 -52.14 9.84 5.92
N GLN A 80 -53.21 10.63 5.86
CA GLN A 80 -53.39 11.75 4.95
C GLN A 80 -52.23 12.73 5.09
N GLN A 81 -51.42 12.87 4.05
CA GLN A 81 -50.43 13.92 3.92
C GLN A 81 -51.12 15.21 3.46
N GLN A 82 -51.09 16.24 4.32
CA GLN A 82 -51.40 17.61 3.92
C GLN A 82 -50.26 18.16 3.03
N PRO A 83 -50.58 18.91 1.96
CA PRO A 83 -49.57 19.55 1.13
C PRO A 83 -48.99 20.77 1.88
N GLN A 84 -47.85 20.58 2.54
CA GLN A 84 -47.04 21.70 2.99
C GLN A 84 -46.43 22.39 1.78
N GLN A 85 -46.97 23.57 1.46
CA GLN A 85 -46.37 24.54 0.53
C GLN A 85 -44.98 24.92 1.04
N GLN A 86 -43.95 24.25 0.52
CA GLN A 86 -42.57 24.69 0.68
C GLN A 86 -42.38 25.97 -0.14
N GLN A 87 -42.37 27.11 0.56
CA GLN A 87 -41.73 28.33 0.08
C GLN A 87 -40.24 28.01 -0.13
N GLN A 88 -39.86 27.74 -1.39
CA GLN A 88 -38.48 27.75 -1.82
C GLN A 88 -37.95 29.17 -1.68
N GLN A 89 -37.41 29.50 -0.50
CA GLN A 89 -36.49 30.61 -0.36
C GLN A 89 -35.26 30.29 -1.20
N GLN A 90 -35.20 30.90 -2.39
CA GLN A 90 -34.01 30.94 -3.22
C GLN A 90 -32.92 31.63 -2.41
N GLN A 91 -32.09 30.85 -1.72
CA GLN A 91 -30.85 31.38 -1.17
C GLN A 91 -30.01 31.90 -2.34
N PRO A 92 -29.55 33.16 -2.30
CA PRO A 92 -28.69 33.69 -3.34
C PRO A 92 -27.44 32.82 -3.42
N GLN A 93 -27.26 32.16 -4.56
CA GLN A 93 -26.05 31.40 -4.87
C GLN A 93 -24.88 32.37 -4.78
N GLN A 94 -24.08 32.24 -3.71
CA GLN A 94 -22.84 32.98 -3.60
C GLN A 94 -22.00 32.66 -4.85
N PRO A 95 -21.40 33.68 -5.50
CA PRO A 95 -20.52 33.45 -6.63
C PRO A 95 -19.44 32.46 -6.22
N GLN A 96 -19.49 31.26 -6.80
CA GLN A 96 -18.42 30.28 -6.61
C GLN A 96 -17.16 30.94 -7.16
N GLN A 97 -16.26 31.35 -6.27
CA GLN A 97 -14.96 31.83 -6.69
C GLN A 97 -14.34 30.72 -7.55
N PRO A 98 -13.82 31.05 -8.75
CA PRO A 98 -13.23 30.05 -9.62
C PRO A 98 -12.19 29.30 -8.82
N GLU A 99 -12.45 28.02 -8.60
CA GLU A 99 -11.58 27.13 -7.87
C GLU A 99 -10.26 27.11 -8.64
N VAL A 100 -9.28 27.87 -8.17
CA VAL A 100 -7.96 27.95 -8.79
C VAL A 100 -7.43 26.53 -8.76
N GLN A 101 -7.49 25.83 -9.89
CA GLN A 101 -7.01 24.45 -10.01
C GLN A 101 -5.53 24.45 -9.67
N GLN A 102 -5.22 24.10 -8.43
CA GLN A 102 -3.85 23.98 -7.96
C GLN A 102 -3.21 22.80 -8.70
N GLY A 103 -1.96 22.96 -9.10
CA GLY A 103 -1.23 21.84 -9.71
C GLY A 103 -1.00 20.69 -8.72
N PRO A 104 -0.35 19.61 -9.16
CA PRO A 104 0.08 18.52 -8.27
C PRO A 104 1.18 19.00 -7.29
N ILE A 105 1.89 20.06 -7.67
CA ILE A 105 2.91 20.75 -6.88
C ILE A 105 2.28 22.02 -6.31
N LEU A 106 2.58 22.31 -5.04
CA LEU A 106 2.13 23.52 -4.36
C LEU A 106 2.73 24.77 -5.03
N PRO A 107 1.96 25.87 -5.14
CA PRO A 107 2.44 27.11 -5.72
C PRO A 107 3.73 27.61 -5.06
N GLY A 108 4.74 27.94 -5.87
CA GLY A 108 6.04 28.44 -5.42
C GLY A 108 7.06 27.34 -5.07
N LYS A 109 6.69 26.07 -5.22
CA LYS A 109 7.58 24.92 -4.99
C LYS A 109 8.11 24.28 -6.27
N GLU A 110 7.67 24.75 -7.43
CA GLU A 110 7.97 24.15 -8.74
C GLU A 110 9.47 24.12 -9.03
N ALA A 111 10.17 25.23 -8.84
CA ALA A 111 11.61 25.32 -9.09
C ALA A 111 12.43 24.38 -8.18
N GLU A 112 11.99 24.21 -6.93
CA GLU A 112 12.64 23.32 -5.98
C GLU A 112 12.43 21.85 -6.34
N VAL A 113 11.21 21.47 -6.72
CA VAL A 113 10.91 20.14 -7.24
C VAL A 113 11.71 19.87 -8.51
N ASP A 114 11.76 20.82 -9.44
CA ASP A 114 12.52 20.67 -10.69
C ASP A 114 14.03 20.49 -10.41
N ARG A 115 14.58 21.18 -9.41
CA ARG A 115 15.96 20.99 -8.93
C ARG A 115 16.19 19.59 -8.37
N ILE A 116 15.27 19.07 -7.54
CA ILE A 116 15.34 17.71 -7.00
C ILE A 116 15.30 16.70 -8.16
N LEU A 117 14.36 16.85 -9.08
CA LEU A 117 14.16 15.92 -10.19
C LEU A 117 15.29 15.95 -11.22
N ALA A 118 15.99 17.08 -11.35
CA ALA A 118 17.19 17.21 -12.19
C ALA A 118 18.40 16.43 -11.68
N SER A 119 18.40 15.98 -10.42
CA SER A 119 19.49 15.19 -9.85
C SER A 119 18.98 13.91 -9.18
N PRO A 120 18.71 12.85 -9.96
CA PRO A 120 18.34 11.55 -9.42
C PRO A 120 19.36 11.03 -8.40
N PRO A 121 18.93 10.32 -7.33
CA PRO A 121 19.83 9.68 -6.37
C PRO A 121 20.85 8.77 -7.06
N ARG A 122 22.08 8.70 -6.53
CA ARG A 122 23.19 7.93 -7.11
C ARG A 122 22.83 6.46 -7.36
N PHE A 123 22.05 5.86 -6.46
CA PHE A 123 21.67 4.44 -6.51
C PHE A 123 20.28 4.21 -7.13
N PHE A 124 19.71 5.21 -7.81
CA PHE A 124 18.35 5.13 -8.33
C PHE A 124 18.10 3.90 -9.19
N HIS A 125 19.00 3.55 -10.12
CA HIS A 125 18.83 2.35 -10.96
C HIS A 125 18.88 1.05 -10.16
N SER A 126 19.81 0.93 -9.23
CA SER A 126 19.93 -0.24 -8.36
C SER A 126 18.68 -0.41 -7.50
N LEU A 127 18.19 0.69 -6.91
CA LEU A 127 17.01 0.71 -6.06
C LEU A 127 15.71 0.49 -6.83
N LEU A 128 15.57 1.04 -8.03
CA LEU A 128 14.39 0.83 -8.87
C LEU A 128 14.21 -0.65 -9.26
N GLY A 129 15.31 -1.38 -9.44
CA GLY A 129 15.27 -2.82 -9.68
C GLY A 129 15.15 -3.66 -8.40
N ALA A 130 15.66 -3.16 -7.28
CA ALA A 130 15.70 -3.89 -6.00
C ALA A 130 14.44 -3.72 -5.14
N VAL A 131 13.73 -2.60 -5.27
CA VAL A 131 12.48 -2.29 -4.57
C VAL A 131 11.35 -2.35 -5.60
N PRO A 132 10.59 -3.46 -5.67
CA PRO A 132 9.65 -3.75 -6.74
C PRO A 132 8.36 -2.92 -6.58
N LEU A 133 8.46 -1.62 -6.84
CA LEU A 133 7.34 -0.68 -6.84
C LEU A 133 6.86 -0.46 -8.29
N SER A 134 5.75 -1.09 -8.64
CA SER A 134 5.15 -0.99 -9.98
C SER A 134 3.92 -0.10 -9.96
N ILE A 135 3.98 1.04 -10.67
CA ILE A 135 2.78 1.86 -10.90
C ILE A 135 1.98 1.24 -12.05
N TYR A 136 0.72 0.93 -11.80
CA TYR A 136 -0.15 0.17 -12.69
C TYR A 136 -1.49 0.86 -12.88
N GLY A 137 -1.92 1.04 -14.13
CA GLY A 137 -3.29 1.42 -14.49
C GLY A 137 -3.90 2.54 -13.64
N LYS A 138 -5.23 2.56 -13.59
CA LYS A 138 -6.01 3.37 -12.66
C LYS A 138 -7.13 2.51 -12.09
N ASP A 139 -7.51 2.74 -10.84
CA ASP A 139 -8.75 2.21 -10.29
C ASP A 139 -9.99 2.89 -10.91
N LYS A 140 -11.17 2.41 -10.51
CA LYS A 140 -12.46 2.96 -10.90
C LYS A 140 -12.69 4.43 -10.50
N ASN A 141 -11.89 4.97 -9.56
CA ASN A 141 -11.94 6.38 -9.14
C ASN A 141 -10.92 7.23 -9.91
N GLY A 142 -10.16 6.63 -10.82
CA GLY A 142 -9.15 7.30 -11.63
C GLY A 142 -7.81 7.49 -10.93
N ASN A 143 -7.61 6.91 -9.74
CA ASN A 143 -6.34 6.94 -9.01
C ASN A 143 -5.40 5.86 -9.51
N TYR A 144 -4.11 6.14 -9.57
CA TYR A 144 -3.12 5.14 -10.01
C TYR A 144 -2.94 4.06 -8.94
N LEU A 145 -2.76 2.81 -9.38
CA LEU A 145 -2.40 1.72 -8.47
C LEU A 145 -0.87 1.67 -8.33
N ALA A 146 -0.38 1.41 -7.13
CA ALA A 146 1.02 1.14 -6.87
C ALA A 146 1.16 -0.24 -6.21
N PHE A 147 1.83 -1.18 -6.86
CA PHE A 147 2.06 -2.52 -6.32
C PHE A 147 3.47 -2.62 -5.75
N CYS A 148 3.57 -3.14 -4.53
CA CYS A 148 4.83 -3.49 -3.88
C CYS A 148 4.84 -5.00 -3.56
N GLN A 149 5.68 -5.76 -4.24
CA GLN A 149 5.75 -7.22 -4.08
C GLN A 149 6.91 -7.60 -3.16
N SER A 150 6.64 -7.88 -1.88
CA SER A 150 7.71 -8.07 -0.90
C SER A 150 8.66 -9.23 -1.23
N GLY A 151 8.13 -10.29 -1.85
CA GLY A 151 8.92 -11.45 -2.31
C GLY A 151 9.86 -11.15 -3.47
N SER A 152 9.70 -10.01 -4.13
CA SER A 152 10.56 -9.57 -5.24
C SER A 152 11.61 -8.53 -4.81
N ILE A 153 11.69 -8.22 -3.51
CA ILE A 153 12.73 -7.32 -2.98
C ILE A 153 14.09 -8.02 -3.08
N VAL A 154 15.05 -7.34 -3.72
CA VAL A 154 16.45 -7.80 -3.77
C VAL A 154 17.17 -7.33 -2.51
N TRP A 155 17.01 -8.09 -1.42
CA TRP A 155 17.51 -7.71 -0.09
C TRP A 155 19.01 -7.44 -0.06
N ASP A 156 19.82 -8.16 -0.83
CA ASP A 156 21.27 -7.96 -0.89
C ASP A 156 21.68 -6.57 -1.41
N VAL A 157 20.81 -5.92 -2.18
CA VAL A 157 21.00 -4.53 -2.63
C VAL A 157 20.46 -3.58 -1.57
N VAL A 158 19.24 -3.83 -1.07
CA VAL A 158 18.56 -2.95 -0.10
C VAL A 158 19.33 -2.83 1.22
N GLU A 159 19.88 -3.92 1.74
CA GLU A 159 20.62 -3.94 3.01
C GLU A 159 21.98 -3.23 2.93
N LYS A 160 22.49 -2.98 1.73
CA LYS A 160 23.70 -2.17 1.51
C LYS A 160 23.41 -0.67 1.46
N MET A 161 22.13 -0.29 1.52
CA MET A 161 21.69 1.09 1.43
C MET A 161 21.47 1.64 2.83
N THR A 162 21.87 2.88 3.02
CA THR A 162 21.54 3.63 4.24
C THR A 162 20.06 4.03 4.25
N HIS A 163 19.53 4.31 5.44
CA HIS A 163 18.20 4.87 5.61
C HIS A 163 17.98 6.12 4.73
N GLU A 164 18.93 7.05 4.75
CA GLU A 164 18.89 8.29 3.96
C GLU A 164 18.80 8.00 2.45
N GLN A 165 19.60 7.07 1.93
CA GLN A 165 19.58 6.71 0.51
C GLN A 165 18.24 6.11 0.07
N LEU A 166 17.62 5.30 0.92
CA LEU A 166 16.29 4.74 0.66
C LEU A 166 15.22 5.83 0.73
N SER A 167 15.25 6.67 1.75
CA SER A 167 14.34 7.81 1.93
C SER A 167 14.41 8.78 0.73
N ASP A 168 15.62 9.12 0.27
CA ASP A 168 15.84 9.96 -0.89
C ASP A 168 15.35 9.33 -2.20
N PHE A 169 15.51 8.02 -2.35
CA PHE A 169 14.95 7.29 -3.48
C PHE A 169 13.42 7.37 -3.51
N ILE A 170 12.77 7.14 -2.37
CA ILE A 170 11.32 7.21 -2.25
C ILE A 170 10.81 8.64 -2.50
N ARG A 171 11.45 9.64 -1.88
CA ARG A 171 11.16 11.07 -2.10
C ARG A 171 11.24 11.43 -3.58
N TYR A 172 12.34 11.08 -4.24
CA TYR A 172 12.53 11.34 -5.66
C TYR A 172 11.45 10.67 -6.51
N PHE A 173 11.21 9.38 -6.28
CA PHE A 173 10.23 8.60 -7.04
C PHE A 173 8.82 9.18 -6.91
N ALA A 174 8.41 9.54 -5.70
CA ALA A 174 7.10 10.11 -5.42
C ALA A 174 6.93 11.50 -6.06
N LEU A 175 7.92 12.40 -5.92
CA LEU A 175 7.88 13.71 -6.59
C LEU A 175 7.86 13.57 -8.11
N PHE A 176 8.62 12.62 -8.66
CA PHE A 176 8.61 12.34 -10.09
C PHE A 176 7.21 11.91 -10.55
N PHE A 177 6.57 11.02 -9.80
CA PHE A 177 5.22 10.55 -10.10
C PHE A 177 4.21 11.70 -10.16
N TRP A 178 4.13 12.56 -9.13
CA TRP A 178 3.16 13.65 -9.13
C TRP A 178 3.48 14.76 -10.14
N LYS A 179 4.75 15.05 -10.42
CA LYS A 179 5.12 16.05 -11.42
C LYS A 179 4.85 15.57 -12.85
N HIS A 180 5.14 14.31 -13.15
CA HIS A 180 5.21 13.83 -14.53
C HIS A 180 4.14 12.81 -14.92
N VAL A 181 3.56 12.08 -13.97
CA VAL A 181 2.62 10.98 -14.22
C VAL A 181 1.19 11.37 -13.88
N ASP A 182 0.91 11.74 -12.63
CA ASP A 182 -0.43 12.16 -12.20
C ASP A 182 -0.44 13.64 -11.79
N LYS A 183 -0.82 14.49 -12.75
CA LYS A 183 -0.76 15.94 -12.61
C LYS A 183 -1.98 16.55 -11.94
N ARG A 184 -2.84 15.74 -11.32
CA ARG A 184 -4.05 16.23 -10.66
C ARG A 184 -3.73 16.84 -9.29
N ALA A 185 -4.37 17.96 -8.98
CA ALA A 185 -4.36 18.59 -7.66
C ALA A 185 -4.77 17.63 -6.54
N SER A 186 -5.69 16.73 -6.85
CA SER A 186 -6.29 15.73 -5.98
C SER A 186 -5.76 14.33 -6.26
N SER A 187 -4.55 14.21 -6.84
CA SER A 187 -3.94 12.90 -7.11
C SER A 187 -3.77 12.14 -5.79
N GLU A 188 -4.31 10.92 -5.78
CA GLU A 188 -4.13 9.93 -4.72
C GLU A 188 -3.58 8.63 -5.33
N LEU A 189 -2.98 7.81 -4.47
CA LEU A 189 -2.49 6.48 -4.82
C LEU A 189 -3.28 5.40 -4.08
N THR A 190 -3.67 4.37 -4.82
CA THR A 190 -4.15 3.11 -4.23
C THR A 190 -2.97 2.15 -4.20
N VAL A 191 -2.43 1.91 -3.01
CA VAL A 191 -1.22 1.10 -2.82
C VAL A 191 -1.62 -0.32 -2.44
N VAL A 192 -1.07 -1.32 -3.12
CA VAL A 192 -1.23 -2.74 -2.81
C VAL A 192 0.14 -3.31 -2.45
N ILE A 193 0.32 -3.69 -1.19
CA ILE A 193 1.52 -4.32 -0.67
C ILE A 193 1.23 -5.81 -0.51
N ASP A 194 1.86 -6.63 -1.34
CA ASP A 194 1.82 -8.07 -1.22
C ASP A 194 2.91 -8.52 -0.24
N ALA A 195 2.48 -8.88 0.97
CA ALA A 195 3.36 -9.25 2.08
C ALA A 195 3.76 -10.74 2.06
N GLY A 196 3.21 -11.54 1.13
CA GLY A 196 3.34 -13.00 1.10
C GLY A 196 4.77 -13.52 0.86
N GLY A 197 5.73 -12.64 0.56
CA GLY A 197 7.12 -12.99 0.33
C GLY A 197 8.12 -12.39 1.32
N PHE A 198 7.68 -11.80 2.44
CA PHE A 198 8.61 -11.30 3.45
C PHE A 198 9.33 -12.46 4.15
N PRO A 199 10.68 -12.53 4.10
CA PRO A 199 11.39 -13.56 4.85
C PRO A 199 11.31 -13.24 6.34
N PHE A 200 10.85 -14.20 7.16
CA PHE A 200 10.78 -14.02 8.62
C PHE A 200 12.11 -13.50 9.21
N ARG A 201 13.25 -14.04 8.75
CA ARG A 201 14.59 -13.59 9.16
C ARG A 201 14.83 -12.09 8.93
N LYS A 202 14.31 -11.51 7.84
CA LYS A 202 14.46 -10.07 7.54
C LYS A 202 13.60 -9.19 8.43
N VAL A 203 12.50 -9.73 8.95
CA VAL A 203 11.66 -9.04 9.94
C VAL A 203 12.37 -8.98 11.28
N VAL A 204 12.87 -10.13 11.75
CA VAL A 204 13.58 -10.25 13.04
C VAL A 204 14.85 -9.40 13.05
N ASN A 205 15.60 -9.37 11.94
CA ASN A 205 16.83 -8.57 11.82
C ASN A 205 16.58 -7.06 11.65
N GLY A 206 15.32 -6.61 11.64
CA GLY A 206 14.97 -5.19 11.50
C GLY A 206 15.08 -4.62 10.08
N SER A 207 15.54 -5.39 9.08
CA SER A 207 15.67 -4.91 7.70
C SER A 207 14.33 -4.43 7.13
N VAL A 208 13.23 -5.14 7.44
CA VAL A 208 11.88 -4.72 7.02
C VAL A 208 11.49 -3.39 7.68
N LYS A 209 11.80 -3.20 8.97
CA LYS A 209 11.53 -1.95 9.68
C LYS A 209 12.28 -0.79 9.03
N MET A 210 13.57 -0.94 8.75
CA MET A 210 14.38 0.09 8.10
C MET A 210 13.77 0.54 6.75
N VAL A 211 13.33 -0.43 5.92
CA VAL A 211 12.69 -0.12 4.63
C VAL A 211 11.37 0.63 4.84
N LEU A 212 10.54 0.20 5.78
CA LEU A 212 9.26 0.86 6.08
C LEU A 212 9.48 2.27 6.60
N ASP A 213 10.41 2.47 7.53
CA ASP A 213 10.77 3.79 8.06
C ASP A 213 11.26 4.71 6.94
N SER A 214 12.11 4.20 6.04
CA SER A 214 12.62 4.97 4.89
C SER A 214 11.50 5.35 3.92
N ILE A 215 10.51 4.47 3.70
CA ILE A 215 9.34 4.78 2.87
C ILE A 215 8.50 5.87 3.51
N VAL A 216 8.24 5.77 4.81
CA VAL A 216 7.48 6.79 5.55
C VAL A 216 8.23 8.13 5.44
N GLU A 217 9.49 8.20 5.88
CA GLU A 217 10.28 9.42 5.84
C GLU A 217 10.36 10.03 4.43
N GLY A 218 10.63 9.19 3.43
CA GLY A 218 10.68 9.61 2.04
C GLY A 218 9.37 10.22 1.55
N LEU A 219 8.22 9.63 1.89
CA LEU A 219 6.91 10.19 1.57
C LEU A 219 6.60 11.46 2.37
N GLU A 220 6.93 11.48 3.66
CA GLU A 220 6.71 12.62 4.54
C GLU A 220 7.47 13.85 4.06
N SER A 221 8.69 13.65 3.57
CA SER A 221 9.54 14.70 3.00
C SER A 221 8.96 15.32 1.72
N THR A 222 7.96 14.69 1.08
CA THR A 222 7.31 15.25 -0.12
C THR A 222 6.22 16.27 0.21
N VAL A 223 5.67 16.22 1.42
CA VAL A 223 4.50 17.03 1.82
C VAL A 223 4.71 18.54 1.70
N PRO A 224 5.90 19.11 2.02
CA PRO A 224 6.17 20.53 1.77
C PRO A 224 6.07 20.95 0.29
N TYR A 225 6.08 20.00 -0.65
CA TYR A 225 6.05 20.27 -2.09
C TYR A 225 4.72 19.93 -2.74
N VAL A 226 4.03 18.87 -2.29
CA VAL A 226 2.81 18.36 -2.94
C VAL A 226 1.58 18.39 -2.05
N GLY A 227 1.72 18.85 -0.80
CA GLY A 227 0.67 18.77 0.21
C GLY A 227 0.50 17.37 0.80
N GLU A 228 -0.49 17.21 1.67
CA GLU A 228 -0.86 15.89 2.18
C GLU A 228 -1.61 15.12 1.10
N ARG A 229 -1.18 13.88 0.87
CA ARG A 229 -1.76 12.97 -0.12
C ARG A 229 -2.37 11.80 0.62
N THR A 230 -3.69 11.76 0.66
CA THR A 230 -4.46 10.64 1.20
C THR A 230 -4.50 9.51 0.18
N GLY A 231 -4.69 8.29 0.67
CA GLY A 231 -4.65 7.12 -0.18
C GLY A 231 -5.13 5.88 0.56
N GLN A 232 -5.54 4.89 -0.22
CA GLN A 232 -5.92 3.58 0.30
C GLN A 232 -4.72 2.65 0.21
N VAL A 233 -4.39 1.97 1.31
CA VAL A 233 -3.33 0.96 1.35
C VAL A 233 -3.96 -0.40 1.66
N PHE A 234 -3.74 -1.36 0.76
CA PHE A 234 -4.09 -2.76 0.92
C PHE A 234 -2.82 -3.55 1.22
N LEU A 235 -2.74 -4.14 2.41
CA LEU A 235 -1.70 -5.09 2.76
C LEU A 235 -2.29 -6.50 2.65
N ILE A 236 -1.83 -7.29 1.69
CA ILE A 236 -2.42 -8.60 1.35
C ILE A 236 -1.42 -9.73 1.58
N ASN A 237 -1.92 -10.97 1.62
CA ASN A 237 -1.12 -12.17 1.92
C ASN A 237 -0.28 -12.00 3.20
N VAL A 238 -0.85 -11.34 4.21
CA VAL A 238 -0.15 -11.03 5.46
C VAL A 238 0.12 -12.29 6.26
N PRO A 239 1.38 -12.68 6.48
CA PRO A 239 1.70 -13.73 7.43
C PRO A 239 1.36 -13.29 8.85
N SER A 240 0.85 -14.21 9.68
CA SER A 240 0.43 -13.91 11.06
C SER A 240 1.52 -13.28 11.91
N PHE A 241 2.79 -13.64 11.68
CA PHE A 241 3.93 -13.08 12.40
C PHE A 241 4.19 -11.59 12.11
N LEU A 242 3.61 -11.00 11.05
CA LEU A 242 3.74 -9.57 10.75
C LEU A 242 2.76 -8.69 11.54
N ASN A 243 1.78 -9.26 12.23
CA ASN A 243 0.75 -8.50 12.96
C ASN A 243 1.33 -7.40 13.88
N PRO A 244 2.40 -7.63 14.68
CA PRO A 244 2.98 -6.58 15.52
C PRO A 244 3.53 -5.41 14.71
N VAL A 245 4.20 -5.69 13.58
CA VAL A 245 4.75 -4.67 12.69
C VAL A 245 3.63 -3.84 12.07
N ILE A 246 2.52 -4.48 11.69
CA ILE A 246 1.36 -3.79 11.12
C ILE A 246 0.75 -2.84 12.13
N VAL A 247 0.55 -3.28 13.38
CA VAL A 247 0.04 -2.41 14.45
C VAL A 247 0.93 -1.19 14.64
N LEU A 248 2.25 -1.37 14.57
CA LEU A 248 3.19 -0.26 14.66
C LEU A 248 3.07 0.70 13.46
N VAL A 249 3.03 0.17 12.24
CA VAL A 249 2.87 0.97 11.02
C VAL A 249 1.57 1.77 11.06
N THR A 250 0.44 1.16 11.43
CA THR A 250 -0.85 1.86 11.53
C THR A 250 -0.80 3.05 12.48
N LYS A 251 0.00 2.99 13.56
CA LYS A 251 0.17 4.11 14.50
C LYS A 251 1.02 5.24 13.93
N ILE A 252 1.90 4.95 12.98
CA ILE A 252 2.82 5.92 12.36
C ILE A 252 2.17 6.55 11.12
N LEU A 253 1.24 5.84 10.47
CA LEU A 253 0.55 6.36 9.29
C LEU A 253 -0.21 7.66 9.62
N ARG A 254 -0.13 8.60 8.68
CA ARG A 254 -0.76 9.92 8.82
C ARG A 254 -2.28 9.82 8.81
N ASN A 255 -2.91 10.81 9.45
CA ASN A 255 -4.36 11.02 9.36
C ASN A 255 -4.78 11.07 7.88
N GLY A 256 -5.72 10.21 7.50
CA GLY A 256 -6.25 10.13 6.14
C GLY A 256 -5.65 9.03 5.25
N VAL A 257 -4.60 8.32 5.71
CA VAL A 257 -4.20 7.06 5.06
C VAL A 257 -5.03 5.92 5.64
N ASN A 258 -5.80 5.25 4.79
CA ASN A 258 -6.60 4.10 5.19
C ASN A 258 -5.80 2.81 4.92
N LEU A 259 -5.28 2.19 5.98
CA LEU A 259 -4.63 0.89 5.88
C LEU A 259 -5.62 -0.24 6.18
N THR A 260 -5.73 -1.18 5.26
CA THR A 260 -6.50 -2.42 5.42
C THR A 260 -5.58 -3.62 5.22
N SER A 261 -5.59 -4.56 6.16
CA SER A 261 -4.75 -5.76 6.11
C SER A 261 -5.58 -7.04 5.96
N TYR A 262 -5.07 -7.98 5.17
CA TYR A 262 -5.74 -9.23 4.86
C TYR A 262 -4.74 -10.38 4.80
N GLY A 263 -5.00 -11.44 5.57
CA GLY A 263 -4.17 -12.65 5.58
C GLY A 263 -4.50 -13.66 4.47
N SER A 264 -5.74 -13.71 3.97
CA SER A 264 -6.20 -14.75 3.03
C SER A 264 -6.75 -14.17 1.72
N ARG A 265 -6.53 -14.90 0.63
CA ARG A 265 -7.03 -14.56 -0.72
C ARG A 265 -8.53 -14.40 -0.80
N SER A 266 -9.27 -15.29 -0.14
CA SER A 266 -10.73 -15.21 -0.04
C SER A 266 -11.24 -13.88 0.54
N LYS A 267 -10.42 -13.17 1.33
CA LYS A 267 -10.78 -11.88 1.92
C LYS A 267 -10.27 -10.69 1.09
N TRP A 268 -8.99 -10.72 0.68
CA TRP A 268 -8.44 -9.57 -0.04
C TRP A 268 -8.92 -9.46 -1.48
N GLU A 269 -9.15 -10.58 -2.18
CA GLU A 269 -9.51 -10.53 -3.60
C GLU A 269 -10.86 -9.82 -3.82
N PRO A 270 -11.96 -10.15 -3.10
CA PRO A 270 -13.21 -9.40 -3.22
C PRO A 270 -13.09 -7.94 -2.77
N ALA A 271 -12.21 -7.63 -1.80
CA ALA A 271 -11.98 -6.26 -1.36
C ALA A 271 -11.30 -5.42 -2.45
N LEU A 272 -10.23 -5.95 -3.06
CA LEU A 272 -9.54 -5.31 -4.17
C LEU A 272 -10.46 -5.15 -5.37
N LYS A 273 -11.19 -6.19 -5.80
CA LYS A 273 -12.15 -6.08 -6.92
C LYS A 273 -13.18 -4.98 -6.70
N ARG A 274 -13.71 -4.87 -5.48
CA ARG A 274 -14.70 -3.85 -5.12
C ARG A 274 -14.11 -2.44 -5.17
N HIS A 275 -12.89 -2.26 -4.67
CA HIS A 275 -12.25 -0.95 -4.60
C HIS A 275 -11.68 -0.52 -5.95
N VAL A 276 -10.90 -1.39 -6.59
CA VAL A 276 -10.15 -1.12 -7.82
C VAL A 276 -11.01 -1.27 -9.07
N GLY A 277 -11.92 -2.24 -9.09
CA GLY A 277 -12.61 -2.72 -10.28
C GLY A 277 -11.88 -3.89 -10.93
N GLU A 278 -12.61 -4.94 -11.29
CA GLU A 278 -12.06 -6.20 -11.80
C GLU A 278 -11.28 -6.02 -13.11
N GLN A 279 -11.76 -5.16 -14.01
CA GLN A 279 -11.10 -4.83 -15.28
C GLN A 279 -9.82 -4.00 -15.13
N HIS A 280 -9.64 -3.34 -13.97
CA HIS A 280 -8.49 -2.49 -13.69
C HIS A 280 -7.38 -3.20 -12.93
N LEU A 281 -7.66 -4.41 -12.43
CA LEU A 281 -6.76 -5.19 -11.60
C LEU A 281 -6.00 -6.23 -12.45
N PRO A 282 -4.70 -6.48 -12.19
CA PRO A 282 -3.97 -7.56 -12.85
C PRO A 282 -4.55 -8.95 -12.52
N ARG A 283 -4.39 -9.92 -13.43
CA ARG A 283 -4.84 -11.31 -13.25
C ARG A 283 -4.26 -11.97 -12.00
N GLU A 284 -2.98 -11.72 -11.70
CA GLU A 284 -2.32 -12.26 -10.50
C GLU A 284 -2.95 -11.79 -9.19
N TYR A 285 -3.66 -10.66 -9.21
CA TYR A 285 -4.43 -10.10 -8.08
C TYR A 285 -5.94 -10.34 -8.22
N GLY A 286 -6.36 -11.25 -9.10
CA GLY A 286 -7.75 -11.66 -9.28
C GLY A 286 -8.53 -10.84 -10.30
N GLY A 287 -7.92 -9.86 -10.97
CA GLY A 287 -8.59 -9.10 -12.03
C GLY A 287 -8.61 -9.80 -13.38
N THR A 288 -9.07 -9.09 -14.41
CA THR A 288 -9.13 -9.60 -15.80
C THR A 288 -8.04 -9.01 -16.70
N ASN A 289 -7.35 -7.95 -16.26
CA ASN A 289 -6.32 -7.29 -17.06
C ASN A 289 -5.08 -8.20 -17.22
N SER A 290 -4.76 -8.54 -18.47
CA SER A 290 -3.64 -9.42 -18.82
C SER A 290 -2.27 -8.74 -18.79
N THR A 291 -2.21 -7.43 -18.62
CA THR A 291 -0.94 -6.68 -18.55
C THR A 291 -0.23 -7.04 -17.25
N LYS A 292 0.99 -7.58 -17.34
CA LYS A 292 1.82 -7.87 -16.18
C LYS A 292 2.26 -6.57 -15.50
N LEU A 293 2.46 -6.59 -14.17
CA LEU A 293 2.86 -5.41 -13.41
C LEU A 293 4.09 -4.68 -13.98
N HIS A 294 5.17 -5.41 -14.28
CA HIS A 294 6.42 -4.84 -14.79
C HIS A 294 6.34 -4.35 -16.24
N GLU A 295 5.28 -4.72 -16.96
CA GLU A 295 5.06 -4.30 -18.35
C GLU A 295 4.27 -2.99 -18.45
N SER A 296 3.83 -2.44 -17.31
CA SER A 296 3.08 -1.18 -17.23
C SER A 296 3.78 -0.05 -17.99
N VAL A 297 3.00 0.68 -18.79
CA VAL A 297 3.44 1.85 -19.56
C VAL A 297 4.05 2.90 -18.64
N VAL A 298 3.52 3.06 -17.42
CA VAL A 298 4.01 4.05 -16.45
C VAL A 298 5.41 3.69 -15.96
N VAL A 299 5.65 2.43 -15.62
CA VAL A 299 6.98 1.96 -15.18
C VAL A 299 8.01 2.16 -16.29
N LYS A 300 7.66 1.79 -17.53
CA LYS A 300 8.51 2.02 -18.71
C LYS A 300 8.82 3.51 -18.91
N TYR A 301 7.82 4.37 -18.75
CA TYR A 301 7.97 5.82 -18.86
C TYR A 301 8.89 6.41 -17.79
N ILE A 302 8.72 6.02 -16.52
CA ILE A 302 9.57 6.47 -15.41
C ILE A 302 11.02 6.05 -15.66
N LYS A 303 11.24 4.76 -15.98
CA LYS A 303 12.58 4.24 -16.27
C LYS A 303 13.25 5.01 -17.41
N HIS A 304 12.56 5.15 -18.54
CA HIS A 304 13.09 5.87 -19.70
C HIS A 304 13.41 7.34 -19.39
N SER A 305 12.53 8.02 -18.65
CA SER A 305 12.69 9.43 -18.31
C SER A 305 13.90 9.67 -17.40
N VAL A 306 14.07 8.83 -16.38
CA VAL A 306 15.22 8.95 -15.46
C VAL A 306 16.53 8.58 -16.16
N GLU A 307 16.53 7.53 -17.00
CA GLU A 307 17.69 7.21 -17.84
C GLU A 307 18.12 8.39 -18.73
N LYS A 308 17.15 9.10 -19.33
CA LYS A 308 17.41 10.28 -20.15
C LYS A 308 18.06 11.41 -19.35
N ILE A 309 17.63 11.64 -18.11
CA ILE A 309 18.22 12.64 -17.21
C ILE A 309 19.67 12.27 -16.88
N LEU A 310 19.91 11.00 -16.52
CA LEU A 310 21.25 10.52 -16.16
C LEU A 310 22.22 10.56 -17.35
N ARG A 311 21.78 10.17 -18.55
CA ARG A 311 22.58 10.29 -19.78
C ARG A 311 22.96 11.74 -20.10
N ARG A 312 22.02 12.68 -19.90
CA ARG A 312 22.31 14.12 -20.07
C ARG A 312 23.37 14.58 -19.07
N LYS A 313 23.24 14.20 -17.79
CA LYS A 313 24.21 14.57 -16.75
C LYS A 313 25.61 14.02 -17.05
N ALA A 314 25.72 12.76 -17.49
CA ALA A 314 27.00 12.15 -17.87
C ALA A 314 27.71 12.90 -19.02
N ARG A 315 26.96 13.38 -20.02
CA ARG A 315 27.53 14.15 -21.14
C ARG A 315 28.07 15.51 -20.73
N HIS A 316 27.46 16.17 -19.74
CA HIS A 316 27.90 17.49 -19.27
C HIS A 316 28.98 17.41 -18.20
N GLY A 317 29.02 16.32 -17.41
CA GLY A 317 30.01 16.12 -16.35
C GLY A 317 31.41 15.70 -16.84
N ASN A 318 31.52 15.18 -18.06
CA ASN A 318 32.80 14.77 -18.67
C ASN A 318 33.52 15.91 -19.41
N ASN A 319 33.12 17.16 -19.20
CA ASN A 319 33.87 18.31 -19.72
C ASN A 319 34.72 18.88 -18.57
N PRO A 320 35.97 18.41 -18.37
CA PRO A 320 36.87 19.03 -17.41
C PRO A 320 37.08 20.47 -17.89
N LYS A 321 36.61 21.43 -17.10
CA LYS A 321 37.09 22.82 -17.19
C LYS A 321 38.43 22.91 -16.50
#